data_AF-A0A1E1WRQ8-F1
#
_entry.id   AF-A0A1E1WRQ8-F1
#
_cell.length_a   1.000
_cell.length_b   1.000
_cell.length_c   1.000
_cell.angle_alpha   90.00
_cell.angle_beta   90.00
_cell.angle_gamma   90.00
#
_symmetry.space_group_name_H-M   'P 1'
#
loop_
_entity.id
_entity.type
_entity.pdbx_description
1 polymer ?
#
loop_
_entity_poly.entity_id
_entity_poly.type
_entity_poly.pdbx_seq_one_letter_code
_entity_poly.pdbx_strand_id
1 'polypeptide(L)'
;MYSMNYIGKFIANFREFYNEINGATLTGAIDVVVVEQPDGSFTCSPFHVRFGKLGVLRSRFKVVDLELNGEPLNIHMKLGESGEAFFVEEVGEDEAECA
;
A
#
# COMPACT_ATOMS: atom_id res chain seq x y z
N MET A 1 -29.68 -21.86 20.44
CA MET A 1 -29.12 -22.53 19.25
C MET A 1 -28.69 -21.51 18.17
N TYR A 2 -27.98 -20.43 18.54
CA TYR A 2 -27.51 -19.38 17.60
C TYR A 2 -26.00 -19.12 17.69
N SER A 3 -25.28 -19.79 18.60
CA SER A 3 -23.86 -19.54 18.90
C SER A 3 -22.88 -20.39 18.07
N MET A 4 -23.27 -21.60 17.63
CA MET A 4 -22.38 -22.51 16.88
C MET A 4 -22.10 -22.09 15.42
N ASN A 5 -23.08 -21.46 14.75
CA ASN A 5 -22.93 -21.10 13.33
C ASN A 5 -22.06 -19.85 13.11
N TYR A 6 -21.97 -18.96 14.10
CA TYR A 6 -21.10 -17.78 14.03
C TYR A 6 -19.62 -18.14 14.22
N ILE A 7 -19.34 -19.02 15.19
CA ILE A 7 -17.97 -19.51 15.46
C ILE A 7 -17.44 -20.30 14.26
N GLY A 8 -18.27 -21.15 13.66
CA GLY A 8 -17.91 -21.91 12.45
C GLY A 8 -17.58 -21.00 11.25
N LYS A 9 -18.38 -19.94 11.02
CA LYS A 9 -18.10 -18.95 9.96
C LYS A 9 -16.82 -18.15 10.22
N PHE A 10 -16.56 -17.78 11.48
CA PHE A 10 -15.35 -17.03 11.84
C PHE A 10 -14.08 -17.86 11.61
N ILE A 11 -14.10 -19.14 12.00
CA ILE A 11 -12.98 -20.07 11.80
C ILE A 11 -12.77 -20.37 10.31
N ALA A 12 -13.84 -20.54 9.54
CA ALA A 12 -13.76 -20.77 8.09
C ALA A 12 -13.11 -19.58 7.38
N ASN A 13 -13.56 -18.35 7.67
CA ASN A 13 -12.95 -17.14 7.13
C ASN A 13 -11.47 -17.04 7.50
N PHE A 14 -11.11 -17.25 8.77
CA PHE A 14 -9.70 -17.23 9.22
C PHE A 14 -8.84 -18.24 8.47
N ARG A 15 -9.35 -19.46 8.25
CA ARG A 15 -8.63 -20.50 7.53
C ARG A 15 -8.42 -20.16 6.06
N GLU A 16 -9.40 -19.51 5.44
CA GLU A 16 -9.29 -18.96 4.08
C GLU A 16 -8.21 -17.86 4.02
N PHE A 17 -8.21 -16.91 4.96
CA PHE A 17 -7.18 -15.86 5.06
C PHE A 17 -5.76 -16.42 5.24
N TYR A 18 -5.56 -17.45 6.08
CA TYR A 18 -4.24 -18.06 6.29
C TYR A 18 -3.74 -18.83 5.07
N ASN A 19 -4.63 -19.48 4.32
CA ASN A 19 -4.29 -20.20 3.10
C ASN A 19 -3.92 -19.25 1.93
N GLU A 20 -4.34 -17.99 1.98
CA GLU A 20 -4.00 -16.94 1.00
C GLU A 20 -2.66 -16.22 1.30
N ILE A 21 -1.99 -16.53 2.41
CA ILE A 21 -0.65 -15.99 2.72
C ILE A 21 0.38 -16.74 1.88
N ASN A 22 0.50 -16.35 0.62
CA ASN A 22 1.61 -16.69 -0.25
C ASN A 22 2.74 -15.67 -0.01
N GLY A 23 4.00 -15.99 -0.32
CA GLY A 23 5.09 -15.02 -0.28
C GLY A 23 4.79 -13.75 -1.09
N ALA A 24 3.96 -13.88 -2.13
CA ALA A 24 3.46 -12.78 -2.96
C ALA A 24 2.44 -11.84 -2.28
N THR A 25 1.91 -12.20 -1.11
CA THR A 25 0.94 -11.39 -0.34
C THR A 25 1.50 -10.93 1.01
N LEU A 26 2.83 -11.03 1.19
CA LEU A 26 3.54 -10.50 2.35
C LEU A 26 3.70 -8.97 2.27
N THR A 27 3.76 -8.32 3.43
CA THR A 27 4.09 -6.90 3.56
C THR A 27 5.58 -6.70 3.28
N GLY A 28 5.93 -5.71 2.46
CA GLY A 28 7.31 -5.37 2.16
C GLY A 28 7.45 -4.23 1.16
N ALA A 29 8.69 -3.85 0.91
CA ALA A 29 9.09 -2.88 -0.10
C ALA A 29 10.32 -3.40 -0.85
N ILE A 30 10.50 -2.95 -2.09
CA ILE A 30 11.73 -3.19 -2.86
C ILE A 30 12.70 -2.03 -2.65
N ASP A 31 14.00 -2.31 -2.72
CA ASP A 31 15.05 -1.30 -2.68
C ASP A 31 14.87 -0.26 -3.79
N VAL A 32 15.04 1.01 -3.43
CA VAL A 32 14.99 2.14 -4.37
C VAL A 32 16.39 2.73 -4.50
N VAL A 33 16.82 2.93 -5.75
CA VAL A 33 18.08 3.62 -6.07
C VAL A 33 17.74 4.99 -6.65
N VAL A 34 18.37 6.04 -6.12
CA VAL A 34 18.21 7.43 -6.57
C VAL A 34 19.54 7.92 -7.12
N VAL A 35 19.50 8.63 -8.25
CA VAL A 35 20.67 9.20 -8.92
C VAL A 35 20.44 10.69 -9.17
N GLU A 36 21.40 11.51 -8.77
CA GLU A 36 21.46 12.94 -9.09
C GLU A 36 21.97 13.13 -10.52
N GLN A 37 21.25 13.93 -11.30
CA GLN A 37 21.56 14.26 -12.69
C GLN A 37 22.47 15.49 -12.78
N PRO A 38 23.14 15.74 -13.93
CA PRO A 38 24.04 16.90 -14.08
C PRO A 38 23.37 18.27 -13.90
N ASP A 39 22.04 18.34 -14.06
CA ASP A 39 21.25 19.55 -13.84
C ASP A 39 20.79 19.72 -12.38
N GLY A 40 21.16 18.81 -11.49
CA GLY A 40 20.78 18.79 -10.08
C GLY A 40 19.41 18.14 -9.80
N SER A 41 18.72 17.62 -10.84
CA SER A 41 17.49 16.85 -10.65
C SER A 41 17.77 15.43 -10.13
N PHE A 42 16.78 14.79 -9.53
CA PHE A 42 16.88 13.41 -9.06
C PHE A 42 15.96 12.49 -9.84
N THR A 43 16.48 11.35 -10.26
CA THR A 43 15.70 10.27 -10.88
C THR A 43 15.89 8.99 -10.08
N CYS A 44 14.85 8.16 -9.99
CA CYS A 44 14.92 6.94 -9.18
C CYS A 44 14.31 5.73 -9.90
N SER A 45 14.66 4.55 -9.41
CA SER A 45 13.88 3.34 -9.70
C SER A 45 12.45 3.47 -9.13
N PRO A 46 11.45 2.79 -9.71
CA PRO A 46 10.08 2.85 -9.20
C PRO A 46 9.96 2.47 -7.72
N PHE A 47 9.08 3.15 -7.00
CA PHE A 47 8.70 2.77 -5.65
C PHE A 47 7.69 1.62 -5.72
N HIS A 48 8.05 0.46 -5.16
CA HIS A 48 7.16 -0.69 -5.05
C HIS A 48 7.00 -1.09 -3.59
N VAL A 49 5.87 -0.72 -3.00
CA VAL A 49 5.51 -1.01 -1.60
C VAL A 49 4.20 -1.78 -1.59
N ARG A 50 4.17 -2.86 -0.80
CA ARG A 50 2.99 -3.70 -0.65
C ARG A 50 2.69 -3.98 0.81
N PHE A 51 1.42 -3.86 1.18
CA PHE A 51 0.87 -4.23 2.46
C PHE A 51 0.09 -5.54 2.30
N GLY A 52 0.45 -6.56 3.08
CA GLY A 52 -0.25 -7.84 3.06
C GLY A 52 -1.69 -7.72 3.56
N LYS A 53 -2.55 -8.66 3.14
CA LYS A 53 -4.01 -8.62 3.37
C LYS A 53 -4.40 -8.47 4.86
N LEU A 54 -3.59 -8.99 5.79
CA LEU A 54 -3.79 -8.84 7.25
C LEU A 54 -3.59 -7.40 7.75
N GLY A 55 -2.71 -6.62 7.11
CA GLY A 55 -2.42 -5.23 7.49
C GLY A 55 -3.44 -4.21 6.95
N VAL A 56 -4.24 -4.58 5.94
CA VAL A 56 -5.13 -3.68 5.18
C VAL A 56 -6.61 -3.86 5.54
N LEU A 57 -6.95 -4.73 6.51
CA LEU A 57 -8.34 -5.09 6.87
C LEU A 57 -9.22 -3.93 7.38
N ARG A 58 -8.72 -2.69 7.48
CA ARG A 58 -9.53 -1.51 7.78
C ARG A 58 -9.42 -0.45 6.68
N SER A 59 -10.53 -0.24 5.96
CA SER A 59 -10.70 0.76 4.90
C SER A 59 -10.47 2.23 5.31
N ARG A 60 -10.27 2.51 6.61
CA ARG A 60 -10.02 3.86 7.13
C ARG A 60 -8.56 4.31 7.03
N PHE A 61 -7.63 3.42 6.68
CA PHE A 61 -6.19 3.72 6.58
C PHE A 61 -5.70 3.69 5.14
N LYS A 62 -6.26 4.56 4.28
CA LYS A 62 -5.86 4.66 2.86
C LYS A 62 -4.66 5.59 2.63
N VAL A 63 -4.13 6.22 3.69
CA VAL A 63 -2.96 7.10 3.63
C VAL A 63 -1.76 6.33 4.19
N VAL A 64 -0.64 6.42 3.48
CA VAL A 64 0.64 5.83 3.87
C VAL A 64 1.61 6.98 4.11
N ASP A 65 2.06 7.10 5.36
CA ASP A 65 3.06 8.09 5.77
C ASP A 65 4.47 7.61 5.44
N LEU A 66 5.35 8.58 5.16
CA LEU A 66 6.73 8.34 4.75
C LEU A 66 7.68 9.03 5.72
N GLU A 67 8.76 8.33 6.08
CA GLU A 67 9.87 8.86 6.86
C GLU A 67 11.18 8.65 6.10
N LEU A 68 12.05 9.64 6.11
CA LEU A 68 13.39 9.57 5.55
C LEU A 68 14.41 9.77 6.67
N ASN A 69 15.24 8.75 6.93
CA ASN A 69 16.23 8.78 8.02
C ASN A 69 15.61 9.10 9.40
N GLY A 70 14.35 8.70 9.61
CA GLY A 70 13.61 8.94 10.86
C GLY A 70 12.86 10.28 10.91
N GLU A 71 12.95 11.11 9.87
CA GLU A 71 12.23 12.38 9.79
C GLU A 71 10.98 12.23 8.90
N PRO A 72 9.79 12.67 9.37
CA PRO A 72 8.55 12.57 8.59
C PRO A 72 8.57 13.51 7.39
N LEU A 73 8.05 13.02 6.27
CA LEU A 73 7.91 13.80 5.04
C LEU A 73 6.50 14.39 4.91
N ASN A 74 6.40 15.58 4.32
CA ASN A 74 5.12 16.20 3.95
C ASN A 74 4.63 15.72 2.57
N ILE A 75 4.81 14.42 2.30
CA ILE A 75 4.29 13.73 1.12
C ILE A 75 3.71 12.39 1.59
N HIS A 76 2.64 11.95 0.96
CA HIS A 76 1.96 10.71 1.33
C HIS A 76 1.71 9.85 0.10
N MET A 77 1.68 8.53 0.31
CA MET A 77 1.17 7.59 -0.69
C MET A 77 -0.28 7.23 -0.35
N LYS A 78 -1.02 6.73 -1.34
CA LYS A 78 -2.32 6.11 -1.13
C LYS A 78 -2.22 4.60 -1.20
N LEU A 79 -2.99 3.93 -0.35
CA LEU A 79 -3.10 2.47 -0.32
C LEU A 79 -4.27 2.02 -1.20
N GLY A 80 -3.94 1.22 -2.20
CA GLY A 80 -4.87 0.52 -3.08
C GLY A 80 -5.51 -0.71 -2.41
N GLU A 81 -6.54 -1.25 -3.05
CA GLU A 81 -7.33 -2.35 -2.48
C GLU A 81 -6.58 -3.69 -2.47
N SER A 82 -5.58 -3.87 -3.35
CA SER A 82 -4.76 -5.08 -3.39
C SER A 82 -3.49 -4.97 -2.53
N GLY A 83 -3.39 -3.88 -1.75
CA GLY A 83 -2.32 -3.59 -0.81
C GLY A 83 -1.13 -2.84 -1.40
N GLU A 84 -1.15 -2.50 -2.68
CA GLU A 84 -0.15 -1.63 -3.32
C GLU A 84 -0.24 -0.20 -2.80
N ALA A 85 0.90 0.45 -2.56
CA ALA A 85 0.95 1.88 -2.29
C ALA A 85 1.51 2.63 -3.49
N PHE A 86 0.95 3.81 -3.81
CA PHE A 86 1.39 4.65 -4.91
C PHE A 86 1.30 6.14 -4.57
N PHE A 87 2.17 6.95 -5.17
CA PHE A 87 2.08 8.41 -5.08
C PHE A 87 0.89 8.92 -5.88
N VAL A 88 0.23 9.96 -5.37
CA VAL A 88 -0.83 10.65 -6.10
C VAL A 88 -0.31 12.02 -6.47
N GLU A 89 -0.31 12.29 -7.76
CA GLU A 89 -0.09 13.61 -8.31
C GLU A 89 -1.45 14.28 -8.48
N GLU A 90 -1.59 15.51 -7.99
CA GLU A 90 -2.78 16.31 -8.27
C GLU A 90 -2.67 16.81 -9.71
N VAL A 91 -3.49 16.24 -10.58
CA VAL A 91 -3.64 16.74 -11.95
C VAL A 91 -4.42 18.05 -11.86
N GLY A 92 -3.85 19.14 -12.38
CA GLY A 92 -4.53 20.43 -12.41
C GLY A 92 -5.87 20.35 -13.14
N GLU A 93 -6.84 21.20 -12.79
CA GLU A 93 -8.18 21.21 -13.39
C GLU A 93 -8.13 21.32 -14.94
N ASP A 94 -7.05 21.88 -15.49
CA ASP A 94 -6.82 22.07 -16.93
C ASP A 94 -6.41 20.80 -17.70
N GLU A 95 -6.00 19.73 -17.01
CA GLU A 95 -5.54 18.47 -17.63
C GLU A 95 -6.57 17.33 -17.51
N ALA A 96 -7.64 17.52 -16.72
CA ALA A 96 -8.71 16.55 -16.52
C ALA A 96 -9.70 16.44 -17.71
N GLU A 97 -9.68 17.40 -18.64
CA GLU A 97 -10.58 17.39 -19.81
C GLU A 97 -10.07 16.51 -20.98
N CYS A 98 -8.88 15.92 -20.87
CA CYS A 98 -8.24 15.16 -21.96
C CYS A 98 -7.97 13.67 -21.65
N ALA A 99 -8.56 13.10 -20.59
CA ALA A 99 -8.44 11.68 -20.24
C ALA A 99 -9.71 10.87 -20.55
#